data_AF-C0XGV0-F1
#
_entry.id   AF-C0XGV0-F1
#
_cell.length_a   1.000
_cell.length_b   1.000
_cell.length_c   1.000
_cell.angle_alpha   90.00
_cell.angle_beta   90.00
_cell.angle_gamma   90.00
#
_symmetry.space_group_name_H-M   'P 1'
#
loop_
_entity.id
_entity.type
_entity.pdbx_description
1 polymer ?
#
loop_
_entity_poly.entity_id
_entity_poly.type
_entity_poly.pdbx_seq_one_letter_code
_entity_poly.pdbx_strand_id
1 'polypeptide(L)'
;MKRIIRILLLATAVLGFTFYTANTANASAWHKGTPVAIRGWWRTKMKKVKLNHGKYLWTYATMHVMKNKISGAYGTQSDGYEITSPSFYISTNLPHTYAIVGYLSPGHVGYLEAYALNGPKKLQTAELNSEGRVTDVIYQWYKFSGKASNKNFYPYS
;
A
#
# COMPACT_ATOMS: atom_id res chain seq x y z
N MET A 1 -15.76 5.14 -38.25
CA MET A 1 -14.36 5.28 -37.80
C MET A 1 -14.24 5.86 -36.36
N LYS A 2 -14.81 5.21 -35.32
CA LYS A 2 -14.59 5.59 -33.90
C LYS A 2 -14.72 4.39 -32.94
N ARG A 3 -14.30 3.19 -33.37
CA ARG A 3 -14.33 1.97 -32.55
C ARG A 3 -13.02 1.17 -32.52
N ILE A 4 -11.97 1.64 -33.20
CA ILE A 4 -10.65 0.99 -33.26
C ILE A 4 -9.61 1.67 -32.33
N ILE A 5 -9.94 2.83 -31.73
CA ILE A 5 -9.07 3.53 -30.74
C ILE A 5 -9.48 3.15 -29.29
N ARG A 6 -10.03 1.96 -29.08
CA ARG A 6 -10.23 1.40 -27.73
C ARG A 6 -9.30 0.20 -27.44
N ILE A 7 -8.37 -0.09 -28.36
CA ILE A 7 -7.40 -1.20 -28.27
C ILE A 7 -5.97 -0.72 -28.00
N LEU A 8 -5.70 0.59 -27.93
CA LEU A 8 -4.40 1.11 -27.48
C LEU A 8 -4.61 2.09 -26.31
N LEU A 9 -3.88 1.86 -25.22
CA LEU A 9 -3.97 2.51 -23.89
C LEU A 9 -5.00 1.93 -22.89
N LEU A 10 -5.08 0.60 -22.77
CA LEU A 10 -5.12 0.04 -21.41
C LEU A 10 -3.67 0.02 -20.90
N ALA A 11 -3.41 0.92 -19.96
CA ALA A 11 -2.12 1.15 -19.36
C ALA A 11 -1.48 -0.16 -18.84
N THR A 12 -0.37 -0.52 -19.46
CA THR A 12 0.70 -1.33 -18.90
C THR A 12 1.27 -0.61 -17.67
N ALA A 13 0.57 -0.75 -16.56
CA ALA A 13 1.00 -0.30 -15.25
C ALA A 13 0.30 -1.20 -14.22
N VAL A 14 0.95 -2.02 -13.40
CA VAL A 14 2.34 -2.31 -13.11
C VAL A 14 2.27 -3.62 -12.27
N LEU A 15 3.17 -4.58 -12.55
CA LEU A 15 3.55 -5.74 -11.73
C LEU A 15 2.47 -6.81 -11.43
N GLY A 16 2.49 -7.87 -12.25
CA GLY A 16 2.02 -9.18 -11.83
C GLY A 16 2.95 -9.73 -10.75
N PHE A 17 2.64 -9.44 -9.49
CA PHE A 17 3.32 -10.08 -8.37
C PHE A 17 2.90 -11.54 -8.33
N THR A 18 3.74 -12.41 -8.91
CA THR A 18 3.76 -13.84 -8.61
C THR A 18 4.90 -14.08 -7.64
N PHE A 19 4.59 -14.03 -6.34
CA PHE A 19 5.51 -14.47 -5.29
C PHE A 19 5.52 -16.00 -5.25
N TYR A 20 6.15 -16.64 -6.24
CA TYR A 20 6.46 -18.07 -6.14
C TYR A 20 7.51 -18.26 -5.05
N THR A 21 7.07 -18.59 -3.84
CA THR A 21 7.95 -19.07 -2.77
C THR A 21 8.36 -20.50 -3.08
N ALA A 22 9.22 -20.69 -4.09
CA ALA A 22 9.83 -21.98 -4.33
C ALA A 22 10.78 -22.29 -3.16
N ASN A 23 10.38 -23.28 -2.36
CA ASN A 23 11.19 -23.91 -1.33
C ASN A 23 12.60 -24.17 -1.85
N THR A 24 13.55 -23.31 -1.52
CA THR A 24 14.97 -23.57 -1.69
C THR A 24 15.64 -23.17 -0.39
N ALA A 25 16.08 -24.20 0.33
CA ALA A 25 16.74 -24.09 1.62
C ALA A 25 18.04 -23.32 1.47
N ASN A 26 18.05 -22.01 1.76
CA ASN A 26 19.23 -21.18 1.99
C ASN A 26 18.78 -19.93 2.77
N ALA A 27 19.51 -19.60 3.85
CA ALA A 27 19.45 -18.38 4.68
C ALA A 27 18.14 -17.57 4.69
N SER A 28 17.49 -17.47 5.87
CA SER A 28 16.23 -16.71 6.12
C SER A 28 16.03 -15.54 5.15
N ALA A 29 15.29 -15.80 4.07
CA ALA A 29 15.02 -14.79 3.04
C ALA A 29 14.09 -13.67 3.55
N TRP A 30 13.56 -13.86 4.75
CA TRP A 30 12.80 -12.88 5.50
C TRP A 30 13.72 -12.10 6.43
N HIS A 31 13.57 -10.78 6.40
CA HIS A 31 14.26 -9.82 7.24
C HIS A 31 13.28 -9.17 8.20
N LYS A 32 13.70 -8.97 9.46
CA LYS A 32 12.87 -8.28 10.46
C LYS A 32 12.67 -6.80 10.10
N GLY A 33 11.45 -6.32 10.29
CA GLY A 33 11.05 -4.94 10.11
C GLY A 33 10.49 -4.65 8.71
N THR A 34 10.66 -3.41 8.26
CA THR A 34 10.31 -2.97 6.89
C THR A 34 11.55 -2.56 6.10
N PRO A 35 11.54 -2.70 4.76
CA PRO A 35 12.64 -2.25 3.90
C PRO A 35 12.87 -0.74 4.01
N VAL A 36 14.13 -0.31 4.14
CA VAL A 36 14.49 1.12 4.26
C VAL A 36 13.94 1.96 3.10
N ALA A 37 13.95 1.40 1.89
CA ALA A 37 13.54 2.08 0.66
C ALA A 37 12.07 2.57 0.69
N ILE A 38 11.19 1.86 1.40
CA ILE A 38 9.77 2.19 1.47
C ILE A 38 9.37 2.95 2.74
N ARG A 39 10.32 3.21 3.65
CA ARG A 39 10.04 3.95 4.89
C ARG A 39 9.66 5.41 4.62
N GLY A 40 8.80 5.93 5.48
CA GLY A 40 8.32 7.32 5.45
C GLY A 40 6.81 7.43 5.26
N TRP A 41 6.38 8.65 4.95
CA TRP A 41 4.98 9.02 4.84
C TRP A 41 4.49 8.97 3.39
N TRP A 42 3.34 8.33 3.22
CA TRP A 42 2.71 8.01 1.94
C TRP A 42 1.24 8.39 1.97
N ARG A 43 0.72 8.92 0.85
CA ARG A 43 -0.71 9.25 0.73
C ARG A 43 -1.26 8.87 -0.63
N THR A 44 -2.53 8.52 -0.70
CA THR A 44 -3.23 8.37 -1.98
C THR A 44 -3.60 9.74 -2.57
N LYS A 45 -3.99 9.77 -3.85
CA LYS A 45 -4.59 10.97 -4.44
C LYS A 45 -5.91 11.29 -3.72
N MET A 46 -6.16 12.58 -3.51
CA MET A 46 -7.46 13.02 -3.00
C MET A 46 -8.56 12.66 -3.99
N LYS A 47 -9.65 12.09 -3.47
CA LYS A 47 -10.85 11.77 -4.24
C LYS A 47 -12.07 12.43 -3.62
N LYS A 48 -12.99 12.87 -4.47
CA LYS A 48 -14.28 13.41 -4.05
C LYS A 48 -15.24 12.24 -3.83
N VAL A 49 -15.78 12.13 -2.62
CA VAL A 49 -16.73 11.07 -2.26
C VAL A 49 -18.06 11.73 -1.92
N LYS A 50 -19.16 11.13 -2.39
CA LYS A 50 -20.50 11.56 -2.05
C LYS A 50 -20.93 10.82 -0.79
N LEU A 51 -21.35 11.57 0.23
CA LEU A 51 -21.96 11.00 1.43
C LEU A 51 -23.47 10.87 1.21
N ASN A 52 -24.11 9.93 1.93
CA ASN A 52 -25.52 9.60 1.76
C ASN A 52 -26.48 10.78 1.98
N HIS A 53 -26.05 11.82 2.69
CA HIS A 53 -26.77 13.08 2.90
C HIS A 53 -26.49 14.18 1.85
N GLY A 54 -26.03 13.81 0.65
CA GLY A 54 -25.91 14.71 -0.51
C GLY A 54 -24.69 15.64 -0.52
N LYS A 55 -23.91 15.69 0.56
CA LYS A 55 -22.66 16.46 0.66
C LYS A 55 -21.47 15.71 0.05
N TYR A 56 -20.52 16.46 -0.49
CA TYR A 56 -19.27 15.92 -1.00
C TYR A 56 -18.13 16.20 -0.02
N LEU A 57 -17.28 15.20 0.20
CA LEU A 57 -16.05 15.34 0.97
C LEU A 57 -14.85 14.96 0.09
N TRP A 58 -13.78 15.73 0.18
CA TRP A 58 -12.49 15.32 -0.34
C TRP A 58 -11.79 14.45 0.69
N THR A 59 -11.48 13.20 0.32
CA THR A 59 -10.80 12.25 1.19
C THR A 59 -9.51 11.75 0.54
N TYR A 60 -8.57 11.35 1.38
CA TYR A 60 -7.36 10.64 1.02
C TYR A 60 -7.02 9.64 2.13
N ALA A 61 -6.24 8.62 1.80
CA ALA A 61 -5.66 7.73 2.79
C ALA A 61 -4.20 8.14 3.02
N THR A 62 -3.71 7.91 4.24
CA THR A 62 -2.29 8.03 4.56
C THR A 62 -1.75 6.75 5.15
N MET A 63 -0.46 6.53 4.95
CA MET A 63 0.29 5.41 5.49
C MET A 63 1.66 5.92 5.95
N HIS A 64 2.10 5.46 7.11
CA HIS A 64 3.43 5.70 7.63
C HIS A 64 4.15 4.38 7.84
N VAL A 65 5.18 4.16 7.03
CA VAL A 65 6.01 2.96 7.10
C VAL A 65 7.22 3.26 7.99
N MET A 66 7.23 2.69 9.19
CA MET A 66 8.33 2.72 10.16
C MET A 66 9.08 1.39 10.16
N LYS A 67 10.22 1.30 10.85
CA LYS A 67 11.02 0.07 10.92
C LYS A 67 10.23 -1.13 11.44
N ASN A 68 9.48 -0.97 12.53
CA ASN A 68 8.80 -2.06 13.23
C ASN A 68 7.27 -1.93 13.19
N LYS A 69 6.75 -1.04 12.34
CA LYS A 69 5.34 -0.67 12.31
C LYS A 69 4.94 -0.10 10.95
N ILE A 70 3.73 -0.38 10.50
CA ILE A 70 3.07 0.40 9.46
C ILE A 70 1.73 0.88 10.01
N SER A 71 1.48 2.19 10.01
CA SER A 71 0.21 2.76 10.47
C SER A 71 -0.52 3.41 9.30
N GLY A 72 -1.83 3.21 9.22
CA GLY A 72 -2.67 3.83 8.19
C GLY A 72 -3.79 4.68 8.79
N ALA A 73 -4.08 5.81 8.15
CA ALA A 73 -5.29 6.58 8.43
C ALA A 73 -6.21 6.56 7.19
N TYR A 74 -7.47 6.20 7.40
CA TYR A 74 -8.50 6.24 6.35
C TYR A 74 -9.34 7.50 6.53
N GLY A 75 -9.09 8.52 5.71
CA GLY A 75 -9.86 9.75 5.72
C GLY A 75 -9.37 10.81 6.71
N THR A 76 -10.27 11.72 7.08
CA THR A 76 -9.94 12.98 7.79
C THR A 76 -9.78 12.83 9.29
N GLN A 77 -10.14 11.70 9.88
CA GLN A 77 -10.00 11.43 11.32
C GLN A 77 -9.77 9.94 11.59
N SER A 78 -8.76 9.66 12.40
CA SER A 78 -8.32 8.37 12.98
C SER A 78 -7.32 7.52 12.17
N ASP A 79 -6.23 7.16 12.86
CA ASP A 79 -5.36 6.03 12.50
C ASP A 79 -6.19 4.76 12.65
N GLY A 80 -6.65 4.20 11.53
CA GLY A 80 -7.65 3.13 11.51
C GLY A 80 -7.08 1.74 11.74
N TYR A 81 -5.78 1.54 11.48
CA TYR A 81 -5.13 0.25 11.63
C TYR A 81 -3.60 0.38 11.76
N GLU A 82 -3.03 -0.56 12.51
CA GLU A 82 -1.60 -0.67 12.75
C GLU A 82 -1.13 -2.09 12.43
N ILE A 83 -0.15 -2.22 11.56
CA ILE A 83 0.56 -3.47 11.29
C ILE A 83 1.79 -3.50 12.20
N THR A 84 1.85 -4.51 13.06
CA THR A 84 2.92 -4.73 14.04
C THR A 84 3.80 -5.90 13.64
N SER A 85 5.02 -5.93 14.21
CA SER A 85 6.01 -6.98 14.00
C SER A 85 6.25 -7.33 12.52
N PRO A 86 6.43 -6.33 11.63
CA PRO A 86 6.57 -6.61 10.23
C PRO A 86 7.85 -7.41 9.97
N SER A 87 7.79 -8.28 8.97
CA SER A 87 8.95 -8.89 8.34
C SER A 87 8.79 -8.77 6.83
N PHE A 88 9.90 -8.66 6.11
CA PHE A 88 9.87 -8.49 4.67
C PHE A 88 10.76 -9.47 3.93
N TYR A 89 10.33 -9.83 2.74
CA TYR A 89 11.09 -10.58 1.75
C TYR A 89 11.36 -9.67 0.56
N ILE A 90 12.58 -9.69 0.03
CA ILE A 90 12.95 -8.96 -1.18
C ILE A 90 12.72 -9.89 -2.38
N SER A 91 11.88 -9.48 -3.32
CA SER A 91 11.66 -10.28 -4.53
C SER A 91 12.93 -10.39 -5.37
N THR A 92 13.31 -11.60 -5.73
CA THR A 92 14.44 -11.87 -6.64
C THR A 92 14.08 -11.63 -8.10
N ASN A 93 12.79 -11.75 -8.44
CA ASN A 93 12.30 -11.69 -9.82
C ASN A 93 11.77 -10.31 -10.20
N LEU A 94 11.36 -9.51 -9.21
CA LEU A 94 10.80 -8.18 -9.41
C LEU A 94 11.65 -7.16 -8.67
N PRO A 95 12.41 -6.30 -9.37
CA PRO A 95 13.26 -5.31 -8.72
C PRO A 95 12.41 -4.34 -7.89
N HIS A 96 12.97 -3.89 -6.77
CA HIS A 96 12.34 -2.93 -5.84
C HIS A 96 10.95 -3.34 -5.32
N THR A 97 10.71 -4.65 -5.27
CA THR A 97 9.48 -5.26 -4.79
C THR A 97 9.75 -6.03 -3.52
N TYR A 98 8.83 -5.89 -2.56
CA TYR A 98 8.91 -6.51 -1.25
C TYR A 98 7.57 -7.19 -0.93
N ALA A 99 7.59 -8.40 -0.38
CA ALA A 99 6.44 -8.92 0.35
C ALA A 99 6.60 -8.53 1.81
N ILE A 100 5.56 -8.01 2.44
CA ILE A 100 5.55 -7.66 3.86
C ILE A 100 4.48 -8.48 4.56
N VAL A 101 4.90 -9.15 5.63
CA VAL A 101 4.01 -9.87 6.55
C VAL A 101 4.00 -9.19 7.91
N GLY A 102 2.92 -9.35 8.66
CA GLY A 102 2.80 -8.84 10.03
C GLY A 102 1.45 -9.16 10.65
N TYR A 103 1.07 -8.39 11.66
CA TYR A 103 -0.22 -8.54 12.35
C TYR A 103 -0.98 -7.22 12.41
N LEU A 104 -2.23 -7.22 11.95
CA LEU A 104 -3.17 -6.11 12.09
C LEU A 104 -3.65 -6.01 13.54
N SER A 105 -3.43 -4.86 14.18
CA SER A 105 -3.91 -4.51 15.53
C SER A 105 -5.20 -3.68 15.45
N PRO A 106 -6.18 -3.88 16.35
CA PRO A 106 -6.17 -4.74 17.54
C PRO A 106 -6.50 -6.24 17.33
N GLY A 107 -6.83 -6.66 16.10
CA GLY A 107 -7.34 -8.03 15.85
C GLY A 107 -6.32 -9.17 15.82
N HIS A 108 -5.01 -8.88 15.85
CA HIS A 108 -3.93 -9.84 15.61
C HIS A 108 -4.14 -10.72 14.35
N VAL A 109 -4.79 -10.14 13.33
CA VAL A 109 -5.09 -10.85 12.08
C VAL A 109 -3.83 -10.83 11.22
N GLY A 110 -3.51 -11.98 10.61
CA GLY A 110 -2.39 -12.10 9.68
C GLY A 110 -2.50 -11.08 8.54
N TYR A 111 -1.39 -10.39 8.27
CA TYR A 111 -1.27 -9.43 7.19
C TYR A 111 -0.24 -9.92 6.18
N LEU A 112 -0.57 -9.83 4.90
CA LEU A 112 0.34 -10.09 3.78
C LEU A 112 0.00 -9.12 2.64
N GLU A 113 0.97 -8.29 2.24
CA GLU A 113 0.80 -7.38 1.10
C GLU A 113 2.12 -7.19 0.36
N ALA A 114 2.03 -7.01 -0.96
CA ALA A 114 3.14 -6.62 -1.81
C ALA A 114 3.37 -5.11 -1.75
N TYR A 115 4.62 -4.69 -1.80
CA TYR A 115 5.06 -3.29 -1.85
C TYR A 115 6.04 -3.13 -3.01
N ALA A 116 5.73 -2.30 -4.01
CA ALA A 116 6.62 -2.02 -5.11
C ALA A 116 6.89 -0.54 -5.31
N LEU A 117 8.19 -0.21 -5.35
CA LEU A 117 8.64 1.16 -5.49
C LEU A 117 8.78 1.52 -6.98
N ASN A 118 7.89 2.38 -7.47
CA ASN A 118 7.91 2.90 -8.85
C ASN A 118 8.64 4.26 -8.90
N GLY A 119 9.83 4.30 -8.32
CA GLY A 119 10.64 5.50 -8.13
C GLY A 119 10.53 6.10 -6.73
N PRO A 120 11.37 7.11 -6.41
CA PRO A 120 11.60 7.57 -5.03
C PRO A 120 10.38 8.20 -4.34
N LYS A 121 9.35 8.56 -5.11
CA LYS A 121 8.14 9.25 -4.64
C LYS A 121 6.84 8.51 -4.94
N LYS A 122 6.89 7.28 -5.48
CA LYS A 122 5.71 6.50 -5.84
C LYS A 122 5.86 5.06 -5.34
N LEU A 123 4.87 4.62 -4.59
CA LEU A 123 4.79 3.27 -4.05
C LEU A 123 3.45 2.66 -4.48
N GLN A 124 3.45 1.40 -4.86
CA GLN A 124 2.24 0.62 -5.05
C GLN A 124 2.17 -0.47 -4.00
N THR A 125 0.97 -0.72 -3.49
CA THR A 125 0.72 -1.86 -2.63
C THR A 125 -0.40 -2.71 -3.19
N ALA A 126 -0.32 -4.03 -3.02
CA ALA A 126 -1.29 -4.96 -3.55
C ALA A 126 -1.47 -6.17 -2.62
N GLU A 127 -2.72 -6.50 -2.32
CA GLU A 127 -3.04 -7.69 -1.53
C GLU A 127 -2.68 -8.97 -2.32
N LEU A 128 -2.17 -9.97 -1.60
CA LEU A 128 -1.77 -11.25 -2.14
C LEU A 128 -2.61 -12.36 -1.51
N ASN A 129 -3.03 -13.35 -2.30
CA ASN A 129 -3.65 -14.57 -1.79
C ASN A 129 -2.59 -15.49 -1.16
N SER A 130 -3.05 -16.63 -0.65
CA SER A 130 -2.19 -17.69 -0.08
C SER A 130 -1.16 -18.27 -1.06
N GLU A 131 -1.34 -18.06 -2.37
CA GLU A 131 -0.41 -18.49 -3.43
C GLU A 131 0.56 -17.37 -3.84
N GLY A 132 0.52 -16.21 -3.17
CA GLY A 132 1.36 -15.07 -3.51
C GLY A 132 0.94 -14.35 -4.81
N ARG A 133 -0.32 -14.50 -5.24
CA ARG A 133 -0.91 -13.83 -6.40
C ARG A 133 -1.76 -12.65 -5.99
N VAL A 134 -1.75 -11.58 -6.79
CA VAL A 134 -2.56 -10.38 -6.56
C VAL A 134 -4.06 -10.68 -6.58
N THR A 135 -4.81 -10.17 -5.60
CA THR A 135 -6.23 -10.50 -5.39
C THR A 135 -7.25 -9.50 -5.93
N ASP A 136 -6.82 -8.32 -6.41
CA ASP A 136 -7.56 -7.33 -7.24
C ASP A 136 -7.32 -5.87 -6.79
N VAL A 137 -6.85 -5.64 -5.56
CA VAL A 137 -6.71 -4.28 -5.02
C VAL A 137 -5.28 -3.79 -5.14
N ILE A 138 -5.06 -2.78 -5.99
CA ILE A 138 -3.77 -2.07 -6.10
C ILE A 138 -3.96 -0.62 -5.62
N TYR A 139 -3.29 -0.25 -4.52
CA TYR A 139 -3.23 1.13 -4.06
C TYR A 139 -2.00 1.83 -4.62
N GLN A 140 -2.18 3.04 -5.17
CA GLN A 140 -1.07 3.91 -5.53
C GLN A 140 -0.87 5.02 -4.50
N TRP A 141 0.34 5.07 -3.98
CA TRP A 141 0.78 5.97 -2.93
C TRP A 141 1.84 6.94 -3.44
N TYR A 142 1.81 8.15 -2.89
CA TYR A 142 2.74 9.23 -3.20
C TYR A 142 3.44 9.67 -1.93
N LYS A 143 4.77 9.75 -1.99
CA LYS A 143 5.58 10.19 -0.86
C LYS A 143 5.29 11.65 -0.54
N PHE A 144 5.17 11.98 0.74
CA PHE A 144 4.98 13.35 1.19
C PHE A 144 5.80 13.65 2.44
N SER A 145 6.14 14.92 2.64
CA SER A 145 6.85 15.42 3.81
C SER A 145 5.85 16.08 4.76
N GLY A 146 5.51 15.41 5.85
CA GLY A 146 4.64 15.93 6.90
C GLY A 146 3.99 14.79 7.67
N LYS A 147 3.79 14.95 8.99
CA LYS A 147 2.77 14.15 9.66
C LYS A 147 1.42 14.55 9.05
N ALA A 148 0.56 13.58 8.77
CA ALA A 148 -0.85 13.90 8.56
C ALA A 148 -1.30 14.73 9.78
N SER A 149 -1.72 15.97 9.55
CA SER A 149 -2.08 16.86 10.65
C SER A 149 -3.26 16.27 11.41
N ASN A 150 -3.12 16.09 12.73
CA ASN A 150 -4.24 15.77 13.61
C ASN A 150 -5.28 16.90 13.69
N LYS A 151 -4.98 18.09 13.14
CA LYS A 151 -5.95 19.18 13.04
C LYS A 151 -7.00 18.83 11.98
N ASN A 152 -8.12 18.33 12.49
CA ASN A 152 -9.46 18.31 11.90
C ASN A 152 -9.57 18.95 10.51
N PHE A 153 -9.53 18.12 9.46
CA PHE A 153 -10.16 18.47 8.18
C PHE A 153 -11.69 18.32 8.35
N TYR A 154 -12.29 19.18 9.17
CA TYR A 154 -13.73 19.40 9.21
C TYR A 154 -14.03 20.70 8.45
N PRO A 155 -14.68 20.67 7.27
CA PRO A 155 -15.17 21.88 6.63
C PRO A 155 -16.57 22.23 7.18
N TYR A 156 -16.73 22.22 8.50
CA TYR A 156 -17.92 22.75 9.15
C TYR A 156 -17.45 23.85 10.11
N SER A 157 -17.22 25.02 9.52
CA SER A 157 -17.43 26.32 10.19
C SER A 157 -18.87 26.75 9.91
#